data_AF-A0A0S8KAG5-F1
#
_entry.id   AF-A0A0S8KAG5-F1
#
_cell.length_a   1.000
_cell.length_b   1.000
_cell.length_c   1.000
_cell.angle_alpha   90.00
_cell.angle_beta   90.00
_cell.angle_gamma   90.00
#
_symmetry.space_group_name_H-M   'P 1'
#
loop_
_entity.id
_entity.type
_entity.pdbx_description
1 polymer ?
#
loop_
_entity_poly.entity_id
_entity_poly.type
_entity_poly.pdbx_seq_one_letter_code
_entity_poly.pdbx_strand_id
1 'polypeptide(L)'
;MSFAIEQGQVFRDTTNFTLDPQWLPENCDLVVFVQGDTTNREVLQSIQTWIPVSQVPATVGDVELTLAGSSLLLTWSPVTKDKWGHSLAVDYYRVFKDTSLYLVLGPKTLLDSTQELSYLDSSCGHVGDTQANGSYYVTAVAGGLESGWSRVVGEFDKDISSVK
;
A
#
# COMPACT_ATOMS: atom_id res chain seq x y z
N MET A 1 -2.92 38.23 -16.57
CA MET A 1 -1.99 38.74 -15.54
C MET A 1 -1.71 37.58 -14.61
N SER A 2 -0.45 37.16 -14.45
CA SER A 2 -0.08 36.08 -13.54
C SER A 2 0.40 36.69 -12.23
N PHE A 3 -0.04 36.14 -11.10
CA PHE A 3 0.49 36.48 -9.77
C PHE A 3 0.86 35.20 -9.03
N ALA A 4 1.84 35.29 -8.14
CA ALA A 4 2.25 34.20 -7.26
C ALA A 4 1.79 34.54 -5.83
N ILE A 5 1.21 33.58 -5.13
CA ILE A 5 0.83 33.69 -3.71
C ILE A 5 1.78 32.78 -2.92
N GLU A 6 2.39 33.29 -1.85
CA GLU A 6 3.22 32.49 -0.96
C GLU A 6 2.38 31.69 0.06
N GLN A 7 2.94 30.59 0.58
CA GLN A 7 2.26 29.79 1.60
C GLN A 7 1.97 30.63 2.86
N GLY A 8 0.71 30.66 3.28
CA GLY A 8 0.26 31.43 4.45
C GLY A 8 -0.10 32.89 4.14
N GLN A 9 0.08 33.33 2.89
CA GLN A 9 -0.34 34.64 2.44
C GLN A 9 -1.85 34.65 2.15
N VAL A 10 -2.54 35.68 2.63
CA VAL A 10 -3.94 35.96 2.30
C VAL A 10 -3.97 36.90 1.10
N PHE A 11 -4.61 36.49 0.01
CA PHE A 11 -4.78 37.28 -1.20
C PHE A 11 -6.25 37.61 -1.40
N ARG A 12 -6.56 38.89 -1.68
CA ARG A 12 -7.93 39.35 -1.93
C ARG A 12 -8.02 39.83 -3.36
N ASP A 13 -8.83 39.14 -4.16
CA ASP A 13 -9.17 39.53 -5.52
C ASP A 13 -10.68 39.42 -5.71
N THR A 14 -11.25 40.42 -6.36
CA THR A 14 -12.69 40.53 -6.60
C THR A 14 -13.03 40.18 -8.05
N THR A 15 -12.02 39.87 -8.88
CA THR A 15 -12.22 39.46 -10.26
C THR A 15 -12.61 37.98 -10.34
N ASN A 16 -13.49 37.67 -11.30
CA ASN A 16 -13.81 36.28 -11.62
C ASN A 16 -12.54 35.60 -12.15
N PHE A 17 -12.10 34.54 -11.48
CA PHE A 17 -11.01 33.70 -11.95
C PHE A 17 -11.56 32.35 -12.42
N THR A 18 -10.88 31.78 -13.41
CA THR A 18 -11.08 30.39 -13.83
C THR A 18 -9.88 29.59 -13.35
N LEU A 19 -10.14 28.48 -12.66
CA LEU A 19 -9.09 27.49 -12.41
C LEU A 19 -8.63 26.95 -13.76
N ASP A 20 -7.31 26.83 -13.94
CA ASP A 20 -6.75 26.27 -15.17
C ASP A 20 -7.30 24.83 -15.35
N PRO A 21 -7.90 24.50 -16.50
CA PRO A 21 -8.51 23.19 -16.73
C PRO A 21 -7.50 22.02 -16.72
N GLN A 22 -6.19 22.29 -16.70
CA GLN A 22 -5.16 21.25 -16.50
C GLN A 22 -5.05 20.78 -15.04
N TRP A 23 -5.79 21.38 -14.10
CA TRP A 23 -5.88 20.92 -12.72
C TRP A 23 -6.70 19.63 -12.66
N LEU A 24 -6.02 18.49 -12.58
CA LEU A 24 -6.65 17.23 -12.23
C LEU A 24 -7.02 17.29 -10.73
N PRO A 25 -8.31 17.32 -10.36
CA PRO A 25 -8.74 17.40 -8.96
C PRO A 25 -8.18 16.26 -8.09
N GLU A 26 -7.79 15.17 -8.75
CA GLU A 26 -7.31 13.91 -8.18
C GLU A 26 -5.90 14.05 -7.57
N ASN A 27 -5.14 15.09 -7.96
CA ASN A 27 -3.75 15.27 -7.55
C ASN A 27 -3.52 16.49 -6.64
N CYS A 28 -4.57 17.22 -6.28
CA CYS A 28 -4.48 18.45 -5.51
C CYS A 28 -5.74 18.65 -4.65
N ASP A 29 -5.60 18.65 -3.32
CA ASP A 29 -6.64 19.22 -2.46
C ASP A 29 -6.51 20.75 -2.45
N LEU A 30 -7.28 21.43 -3.29
CA LEU A 30 -7.46 22.86 -3.17
C LEU A 30 -8.56 23.13 -2.13
N VAL A 31 -8.18 23.31 -0.87
CA VAL A 31 -9.10 23.81 0.15
C VAL A 31 -9.26 25.32 -0.04
N VAL A 32 -10.38 25.73 -0.64
CA VAL A 32 -10.75 27.13 -0.79
C VAL A 32 -11.79 27.48 0.27
N PHE A 33 -11.41 28.24 1.28
CA PHE A 33 -12.39 28.88 2.17
C PHE A 33 -12.94 30.10 1.45
N VAL A 34 -14.14 29.97 0.89
CA VAL A 34 -14.87 31.10 0.30
C VAL A 34 -15.74 31.73 1.37
N GLN A 35 -15.40 32.94 1.81
CA GLN A 35 -16.28 33.73 2.67
C GLN A 35 -16.80 34.95 1.90
N GLY A 36 -18.12 35.07 1.79
CA GLY A 36 -18.79 36.29 1.34
C GLY A 36 -20.23 36.06 0.87
N ASP A 37 -20.98 37.16 0.73
CA ASP A 37 -22.36 37.17 0.24
C ASP A 37 -22.45 36.92 -1.28
N THR A 38 -23.66 36.92 -1.86
CA THR A 38 -23.87 36.66 -3.30
C THR A 38 -23.08 37.57 -4.25
N THR A 39 -22.46 38.62 -3.73
CA THR A 39 -21.77 39.68 -4.48
C THR A 39 -20.25 39.62 -4.33
N ASN A 40 -19.70 39.02 -3.27
CA ASN A 40 -18.26 38.96 -3.02
C ASN A 40 -17.83 37.54 -2.62
N ARG A 41 -16.83 36.97 -3.28
CA ARG A 41 -16.24 35.68 -2.92
C ARG A 41 -14.78 35.89 -2.54
N GLU A 42 -14.43 35.78 -1.25
CA GLU A 42 -13.04 35.90 -0.80
C GLU A 42 -12.40 34.53 -0.65
N VAL A 43 -11.21 34.30 -1.21
CA VAL A 43 -10.40 33.10 -0.96
C VAL A 43 -9.45 33.38 0.22
N LEU A 44 -9.71 32.78 1.38
CA LEU A 44 -8.97 33.12 2.60
C LEU A 44 -7.62 32.39 2.73
N GLN A 45 -7.44 31.26 2.05
CA GLN A 45 -6.20 30.48 2.10
C GLN A 45 -6.12 29.57 0.88
N SER A 46 -4.94 29.48 0.26
CA SER A 46 -4.61 28.42 -0.69
C SER A 46 -3.35 27.73 -0.20
N ILE A 47 -3.42 26.42 0.02
CA ILE A 47 -2.23 25.60 0.25
C ILE A 47 -1.90 24.91 -1.06
N GLN A 48 -0.70 25.21 -1.60
CA GLN A 48 -0.10 24.48 -2.71
C GLN A 48 0.96 23.54 -2.14
N THR A 49 0.56 22.67 -1.21
CA THR A 49 1.42 21.52 -0.90
C THR A 49 1.06 20.44 -1.89
N TRP A 50 2.05 19.99 -2.67
CA TRP A 50 2.00 18.64 -3.21
C TRP A 50 1.76 17.72 -2.02
N ILE A 51 0.53 17.25 -1.84
CA ILE A 51 0.29 16.11 -1.00
C ILE A 51 0.88 14.98 -1.83
N PRO A 52 2.02 14.37 -1.42
CA PRO A 52 2.44 13.16 -2.09
C PRO A 52 1.25 12.22 -1.96
N VAL A 53 0.59 11.91 -3.08
CA VAL A 53 -0.53 10.96 -3.10
C VAL A 53 0.01 9.76 -2.36
N SER A 54 -0.54 9.49 -1.18
CA SER A 54 0.03 8.52 -0.26
C SER A 54 0.14 7.22 -1.03
N GLN A 55 1.35 6.77 -1.39
CA GLN A 55 1.50 5.65 -2.32
C GLN A 55 1.41 4.32 -1.58
N VAL A 56 0.40 4.16 -0.71
CA VAL A 56 0.18 2.91 0.01
C VAL A 56 -0.06 1.83 -1.04
N PRO A 57 0.80 0.80 -1.14
CA PRO A 57 0.64 -0.23 -2.14
C PRO A 57 -0.69 -0.96 -1.98
N ALA A 58 -1.26 -1.41 -3.10
CA ALA A 58 -2.37 -2.34 -3.04
C ALA A 58 -1.96 -3.62 -2.30
N THR A 59 -2.92 -4.27 -1.67
CA THR A 59 -2.70 -5.57 -1.02
C THR A 59 -2.27 -6.62 -2.03
N VAL A 60 -1.31 -7.48 -1.65
CA VAL A 60 -0.91 -8.64 -2.44
C VAL A 60 -2.07 -9.65 -2.49
N GLY A 61 -2.65 -9.86 -3.68
CA GLY A 61 -3.92 -10.57 -3.83
C GLY A 61 -3.83 -12.08 -4.02
N ASP A 62 -2.68 -12.56 -4.51
CA ASP A 62 -2.53 -13.89 -5.10
C ASP A 62 -1.34 -14.65 -4.52
N VAL A 63 -1.09 -14.50 -3.21
CA VAL A 63 -0.09 -15.32 -2.53
C VAL A 63 -0.47 -16.80 -2.66
N GLU A 64 0.48 -17.62 -3.06
CA GLU A 64 0.39 -19.07 -3.17
C GLU A 64 1.50 -19.71 -2.33
N LEU A 65 1.23 -20.90 -1.80
CA LEU A 65 2.18 -21.69 -1.01
C LEU A 65 2.30 -23.06 -1.66
N THR A 66 3.52 -23.46 -2.00
CA THR A 66 3.81 -24.77 -2.59
C THR A 66 4.92 -25.47 -1.82
N LEU A 67 4.91 -26.80 -1.87
CA LEU A 67 5.98 -27.60 -1.29
C LEU A 67 7.14 -27.74 -2.29
N ALA A 68 8.32 -27.27 -1.91
CA ALA A 68 9.57 -27.38 -2.67
C ALA A 68 10.55 -28.27 -1.91
N GLY A 69 10.45 -29.59 -2.12
CA GLY A 69 11.23 -30.58 -1.37
C GLY A 69 10.79 -30.65 0.09
N SER A 70 11.66 -30.24 1.02
CA SER A 70 11.37 -30.13 2.46
C SER A 70 11.19 -28.68 2.92
N SER A 71 10.93 -27.76 1.99
CA SER A 71 10.79 -26.32 2.25
C SER A 71 9.50 -25.80 1.66
N LEU A 72 8.99 -24.70 2.19
CA LEU A 72 7.79 -24.07 1.67
C LEU A 72 8.18 -22.90 0.77
N LEU A 73 7.70 -22.90 -0.46
CA LEU A 73 7.90 -21.83 -1.43
C LEU A 73 6.63 -20.99 -1.51
N LEU A 74 6.76 -19.73 -1.14
CA LEU A 74 5.74 -18.71 -1.35
C LEU A 74 5.99 -18.00 -2.68
N THR A 75 4.94 -17.73 -3.44
CA THR A 75 4.98 -16.96 -4.69
C THR A 75 3.81 -15.98 -4.76
N TRP A 76 3.98 -14.84 -5.43
CA TRP A 76 2.93 -13.83 -5.63
C TRP A 76 3.19 -12.98 -6.88
N SER A 77 2.16 -12.30 -7.40
CA SER A 77 2.31 -11.35 -8.50
C SER A 77 2.85 -9.99 -8.02
N PRO A 78 3.54 -9.23 -8.88
CA PRO A 78 4.03 -7.92 -8.52
C PRO A 78 2.87 -6.93 -8.29
N VAL A 79 2.92 -6.21 -7.17
CA VAL A 79 2.03 -5.07 -6.94
C VAL A 79 2.57 -3.87 -7.74
N THR A 80 1.78 -3.38 -8.69
CA THR A 80 2.13 -2.27 -9.60
C THR A 80 1.27 -1.03 -9.39
N LYS A 81 0.35 -1.08 -8.43
CA LYS A 81 -0.60 -0.02 -8.15
C LYS A 81 -0.72 0.26 -6.66
N ASP A 82 -1.05 1.49 -6.32
CA ASP A 82 -1.50 1.87 -4.98
C ASP A 82 -2.94 1.36 -4.73
N LYS A 83 -3.43 1.54 -3.50
CA LYS A 83 -4.81 1.13 -3.15
C LYS A 83 -5.92 1.93 -3.86
N TRP A 84 -5.59 3.00 -4.57
CA TRP A 84 -6.52 3.81 -5.38
C TRP A 84 -6.44 3.48 -6.88
N GLY A 85 -5.50 2.62 -7.29
CA GLY A 85 -5.33 2.18 -8.67
C GLY A 85 -4.31 2.98 -9.48
N HIS A 86 -3.61 3.95 -8.89
CA HIS A 86 -2.52 4.66 -9.56
C HIS A 86 -1.27 3.80 -9.64
N SER A 87 -0.45 4.02 -10.68
CA SER A 87 0.80 3.26 -10.85
C SER A 87 1.79 3.57 -9.74
N LEU A 88 2.50 2.53 -9.29
CA LEU A 88 3.39 2.55 -8.14
C LEU A 88 4.56 1.58 -8.37
N ALA A 89 5.75 1.95 -7.90
CA ALA A 89 6.89 1.05 -7.80
C ALA A 89 7.04 0.56 -6.34
N VAL A 90 6.98 -0.76 -6.14
CA VAL A 90 7.22 -1.38 -4.84
C VAL A 90 8.72 -1.46 -4.58
N ASP A 91 9.14 -1.08 -3.36
CA ASP A 91 10.54 -1.12 -2.94
C ASP A 91 10.96 -2.54 -2.55
N TYR A 92 10.10 -3.24 -1.79
CA TYR A 92 10.28 -4.62 -1.34
C TYR A 92 8.97 -5.20 -0.77
N TYR A 93 8.97 -6.50 -0.51
CA TYR A 93 7.93 -7.24 0.17
C TYR A 93 8.40 -7.68 1.55
N ARG A 94 7.47 -7.80 2.49
CA ARG A 94 7.71 -8.44 3.79
C ARG A 94 6.93 -9.72 3.88
N VAL A 95 7.59 -10.77 4.35
CA VAL A 95 7.00 -12.09 4.55
C VAL A 95 6.86 -12.32 6.04
N PHE A 96 5.66 -12.69 6.46
CA PHE A 96 5.35 -12.94 7.85
C PHE A 96 4.92 -14.39 8.02
N LYS A 97 5.24 -14.95 9.19
CA LYS A 97 4.85 -16.30 9.63
C LYS A 97 4.31 -16.21 11.04
N ASP A 98 3.14 -16.79 11.27
CA ASP A 98 2.55 -16.95 12.60
C ASP A 98 2.15 -18.42 12.80
N THR A 99 2.52 -18.99 13.94
CA THR A 99 2.15 -20.36 14.34
C THR A 99 0.99 -20.36 15.33
N SER A 100 0.53 -19.20 15.78
CA SER A 100 -0.60 -19.06 16.67
C SER A 100 -1.91 -19.27 15.92
N LEU A 101 -2.86 -19.95 16.58
CA LEU A 101 -4.26 -20.05 16.12
C LEU A 101 -4.97 -18.69 16.11
N TYR A 102 -4.50 -17.78 16.95
CA TYR A 102 -4.96 -16.40 17.00
C TYR A 102 -3.92 -15.54 16.29
N LEU A 103 -4.31 -14.94 15.19
CA LEU A 103 -3.44 -14.05 14.43
C LEU A 103 -3.01 -12.87 15.32
N VAL A 104 -1.75 -12.88 15.76
CA VAL A 104 -1.16 -11.78 16.53
C VAL A 104 -0.06 -11.16 15.67
N LEU A 105 -0.49 -10.31 14.74
CA LEU A 105 0.42 -9.62 13.83
C LEU A 105 1.25 -8.59 14.59
N GLY A 106 2.57 -8.69 14.46
CA GLY A 106 3.50 -7.75 15.06
C GLY A 106 4.93 -7.99 14.60
N PRO A 107 5.91 -7.20 15.08
CA PRO A 107 7.30 -7.32 14.64
C PRO A 107 7.92 -8.72 14.86
N LYS A 108 7.37 -9.51 15.78
CA LYS A 108 7.82 -10.87 16.08
C LYS A 108 7.41 -11.90 15.01
N THR A 109 6.42 -11.60 14.17
CA THR A 109 5.97 -12.50 13.10
C THR A 109 6.66 -12.21 11.77
N LEU A 110 7.49 -11.15 11.67
CA LEU A 110 8.27 -10.86 10.48
C LEU A 110 9.35 -11.94 10.31
N LEU A 111 9.28 -12.65 9.19
CA LEU A 111 10.25 -13.67 8.81
C LEU A 111 11.43 -13.04 8.07
N ASP A 112 11.13 -12.25 7.03
CA ASP A 112 12.15 -11.57 6.21
C ASP A 112 11.56 -10.45 5.34
N SER A 113 12.42 -9.70 4.66
CA SER A 113 12.08 -8.76 3.59
C SER A 113 12.84 -9.08 2.29
N THR A 114 12.18 -9.05 1.15
CA THR A 114 12.77 -9.41 -0.15
C THR A 114 12.26 -8.53 -1.28
N GLN A 115 13.07 -8.31 -2.33
CA GLN A 115 12.62 -7.67 -3.57
C GLN A 115 12.10 -8.69 -4.60
N GLU A 116 12.35 -9.97 -4.34
CA GLU A 116 11.90 -11.06 -5.20
C GLU A 116 10.40 -11.28 -5.07
N LEU A 117 9.80 -11.90 -6.09
CA LEU A 117 8.39 -12.30 -6.13
C LEU A 117 8.15 -13.71 -5.57
N SER A 118 9.12 -14.21 -4.82
CA SER A 118 9.06 -15.50 -4.17
C SER A 118 9.91 -15.53 -2.91
N TYR A 119 9.57 -16.42 -1.99
CA TYR A 119 10.31 -16.62 -0.75
C TYR A 119 10.32 -18.10 -0.37
N LEU A 120 11.52 -18.66 -0.14
CA LEU A 120 11.69 -20.04 0.28
C LEU A 120 11.91 -20.11 1.79
N ASP A 121 10.90 -20.57 2.53
CA ASP A 121 11.02 -20.84 3.96
C ASP A 121 11.64 -22.23 4.18
N SER A 122 12.95 -22.23 4.40
CA SER A 122 13.71 -23.43 4.78
C SER A 122 13.69 -23.73 6.28
N SER A 123 13.04 -22.89 7.10
CA SER A 123 12.91 -23.13 8.55
C SER A 123 11.87 -24.19 8.90
N CYS A 124 11.04 -24.58 7.92
CA CYS A 124 10.08 -25.67 8.04
C CYS A 124 10.76 -27.03 8.03
N GLY A 125 11.54 -27.34 9.08
CA GLY A 125 12.16 -28.65 9.25
C GLY A 125 11.18 -29.82 9.42
N HIS A 126 9.87 -29.55 9.38
CA HIS A 126 8.81 -30.48 9.71
C HIS A 126 7.59 -30.35 8.78
N VAL A 127 7.81 -30.28 7.46
CA VAL A 127 6.67 -30.35 6.52
C VAL A 127 5.85 -31.62 6.81
N GLY A 128 4.55 -31.45 7.02
CA GLY A 128 3.59 -32.49 7.39
C GLY A 128 3.38 -32.64 8.90
N ASP A 129 4.11 -31.89 9.74
CA ASP A 129 3.86 -31.87 11.18
C ASP A 129 2.72 -30.91 11.52
N THR A 130 1.55 -31.49 11.78
CA THR A 130 0.34 -30.78 12.20
C THR A 130 0.51 -29.89 13.44
N GLN A 131 1.56 -30.09 14.25
CA GLN A 131 1.87 -29.27 15.43
C GLN A 131 2.72 -28.04 15.10
N ALA A 132 3.33 -27.98 13.91
CA ALA A 132 4.23 -26.91 13.48
C ALA A 132 3.62 -25.98 12.40
N ASN A 133 2.30 -26.08 12.19
CA ASN A 133 1.60 -25.36 11.14
C ASN A 133 1.79 -23.85 11.25
N GLY A 134 2.32 -23.25 10.18
CA GLY A 134 2.42 -21.81 10.01
C GLY A 134 1.33 -21.26 9.09
N SER A 135 0.84 -20.08 9.43
CA SER A 135 0.09 -19.18 8.54
C SER A 135 1.04 -18.12 8.01
N TYR A 136 1.01 -17.89 6.69
CA TYR A 136 1.86 -16.93 6.01
C TYR A 136 1.06 -15.77 5.44
N TYR A 137 1.72 -14.61 5.43
CA TYR A 137 1.18 -13.36 4.90
C TYR A 137 2.30 -12.59 4.20
N VAL A 138 1.93 -11.86 3.15
CA VAL A 138 2.86 -10.98 2.44
C VAL A 138 2.28 -9.57 2.41
N THR A 139 3.11 -8.57 2.66
CA THR A 139 2.79 -7.17 2.42
C THR A 139 3.78 -6.58 1.41
N ALA A 140 3.34 -5.56 0.69
CA ALA A 140 4.19 -4.75 -0.18
C ALA A 140 4.54 -3.43 0.52
N VAL A 141 5.75 -2.94 0.32
CA VAL A 141 6.22 -1.66 0.87
C VAL A 141 6.66 -0.73 -0.26
N ALA A 142 6.19 0.51 -0.26
CA ALA A 142 6.63 1.56 -1.18
C ALA A 142 6.69 2.92 -0.49
N GLY A 143 7.79 3.66 -0.67
CA GLY A 143 7.97 4.97 -0.05
C GLY A 143 7.90 4.94 1.49
N GLY A 144 8.24 3.79 2.09
CA GLY A 144 8.12 3.56 3.54
C GLY A 144 6.70 3.29 4.05
N LEU A 145 5.70 3.24 3.16
CA LEU A 145 4.33 2.87 3.47
C LEU A 145 4.08 1.40 3.13
N GLU A 146 3.34 0.70 3.99
CA GLU A 146 3.08 -0.73 3.87
C GLU A 146 1.62 -0.99 3.49
N SER A 147 1.40 -1.97 2.61
CA SER A 147 0.07 -2.39 2.18
C SER A 147 -0.72 -3.05 3.30
N GLY A 148 -2.00 -3.35 3.03
CA GLY A 148 -2.71 -4.35 3.82
C GLY A 148 -2.10 -5.75 3.62
N TRP A 149 -2.43 -6.66 4.54
CA TRP A 149 -2.03 -8.07 4.51
C TRP A 149 -2.66 -8.80 3.34
N SER A 150 -1.89 -9.69 2.70
CA SER A 150 -2.45 -10.66 1.75
C SER A 150 -3.51 -11.55 2.38
N ARG A 151 -4.18 -12.36 1.54
CA ARG A 151 -4.88 -13.54 2.05
C ARG A 151 -3.90 -14.43 2.83
N VAL A 152 -4.43 -15.15 3.81
CA VAL A 152 -3.67 -16.13 4.57
C VAL A 152 -3.46 -17.36 3.70
N VAL A 153 -2.23 -17.87 3.66
CA VAL A 153 -1.95 -19.22 3.13
C VAL A 153 -1.29 -20.04 4.22
N GLY A 154 -1.62 -21.33 4.28
CA GLY A 154 -1.09 -22.23 5.29
C GLY A 154 -0.78 -23.59 4.70
N GLU A 155 0.06 -24.35 5.37
CA GLU A 155 0.59 -25.64 4.90
C GLU A 155 -0.48 -26.73 4.66
N PHE A 156 -1.68 -26.56 5.23
CA PHE A 156 -2.80 -27.51 5.10
C PHE A 156 -3.97 -26.92 4.33
N ASP A 157 -3.74 -25.83 3.58
CA ASP A 157 -4.75 -25.37 2.65
C ASP A 157 -5.00 -26.49 1.63
N LYS A 158 -6.27 -26.85 1.44
CA LYS A 158 -6.66 -28.08 0.72
C LYS A 158 -6.15 -28.15 -0.73
N ASP A 159 -5.72 -27.00 -1.25
CA ASP A 159 -5.23 -26.82 -2.60
C ASP A 159 -3.70 -26.95 -2.73
N ILE A 160 -2.98 -27.32 -1.67
CA ILE A 160 -1.57 -27.71 -1.78
C ILE A 160 -1.50 -29.08 -2.47
N SER A 161 -1.57 -29.06 -3.80
CA SER A 161 -1.20 -30.19 -4.61
C SER A 161 0.32 -30.38 -4.52
N SER A 162 0.78 -31.57 -4.16
CA SER A 162 2.19 -31.90 -4.25
C SER A 162 2.70 -31.63 -5.67
N VAL A 163 3.74 -30.81 -5.80
CA VAL A 163 4.44 -30.65 -7.08
C VAL A 163 5.16 -31.97 -7.36
N LYS A 164 4.82 -32.60 -8.49
CA LYS A 164 5.41 -33.87 -8.96
C LYS A 164 6.87 -33.71 -9.35
#